data_AF-A0A1G0LI93-F1
#
_entry.id   AF-A0A1G0LI93-F1
#
_cell.length_a   1.000
_cell.length_b   1.000
_cell.length_c   1.000
_cell.angle_alpha   90.00
_cell.angle_beta   90.00
_cell.angle_gamma   90.00
#
_symmetry.space_group_name_H-M   'P 1'
#
loop_
_entity.id
_entity.type
_entity.pdbx_description
1 polymer ?
#
loop_
_entity_poly.entity_id
_entity_poly.type
_entity_poly.pdbx_seq_one_letter_code
_entity_poly.pdbx_strand_id
1 'polypeptide(L)'
;MHCIIRSNIIYERNVFISIVRTDEPFGLESRLKSGIATGLDAFEIHAGYMERLDIETLLQQHGIKEKVIFYGVEDISTPNPIWKLFASIKRQTPNFVQFNKLPASRLQGVVTRVEM
;
A
#
# COMPACT_ATOMS: atom_id res chain seq x y z
N MET A 1 -9.55 -20.32 7.33
CA MET A 1 -10.06 -19.18 8.12
C MET A 1 -8.90 -18.20 8.28
N HIS A 2 -8.97 -17.06 7.57
CA HIS A 2 -7.83 -16.19 7.20
C HIS A 2 -7.04 -15.61 8.39
N CYS A 3 -5.71 -15.51 8.21
CA CYS A 3 -4.72 -14.94 9.13
C CYS A 3 -5.10 -13.55 9.70
N ILE A 4 -5.92 -12.80 8.96
CA ILE A 4 -6.38 -11.44 9.29
C ILE A 4 -7.18 -11.38 10.61
N ILE A 5 -8.03 -12.38 10.89
CA ILE A 5 -8.86 -12.41 12.11
C ILE A 5 -8.02 -12.82 13.33
N ARG A 6 -7.07 -13.74 13.16
CA ARG A 6 -6.23 -14.26 14.25
C ARG A 6 -5.25 -13.22 14.80
N SER A 7 -4.87 -12.27 13.95
CA SER A 7 -3.89 -11.22 14.28
C SER A 7 -4.54 -9.92 14.80
N ASN A 8 -5.87 -9.89 15.03
CA ASN A 8 -6.60 -8.66 15.42
C ASN A 8 -6.34 -7.46 14.48
N ILE A 9 -6.17 -7.71 13.17
CA ILE A 9 -5.87 -6.67 12.17
C ILE A 9 -7.14 -5.91 11.74
N ILE A 10 -8.33 -6.40 12.10
CA ILE A 10 -9.60 -5.73 11.79
C ILE A 10 -9.91 -4.73 12.91
N TYR A 11 -9.88 -3.46 12.54
CA TYR A 11 -10.26 -2.36 13.42
C TYR A 11 -11.74 -2.04 13.26
N GLU A 12 -12.28 -1.24 14.18
CA GLU A 12 -13.65 -0.71 14.09
C GLU A 12 -13.88 0.08 12.79
N ARG A 13 -12.83 0.76 12.31
CA ARG A 13 -12.81 1.46 11.02
C ARG A 13 -11.56 1.09 10.23
N ASN A 14 -11.76 0.51 9.05
CA ASN A 14 -10.73 0.14 8.10
C ASN A 14 -10.91 0.97 6.83
N VAL A 15 -9.82 1.49 6.28
CA VAL A 15 -9.84 2.25 5.02
C VAL A 15 -8.94 1.54 4.02
N PHE A 16 -9.51 1.04 2.92
CA PHE A 16 -8.74 0.49 1.82
C PHE A 16 -8.23 1.62 0.93
N ILE A 17 -6.91 1.70 0.75
CA ILE A 17 -6.28 2.69 -0.12
C ILE A 17 -5.96 2.04 -1.46
N SER A 18 -6.44 2.64 -2.54
CA SER A 18 -6.13 2.24 -3.92
C SER A 18 -5.43 3.39 -4.64
N ILE A 19 -4.28 3.10 -5.25
CA ILE A 19 -3.53 4.07 -6.05
C ILE A 19 -3.53 3.60 -7.49
N VAL A 20 -4.13 4.40 -8.37
CA VAL A 20 -4.21 4.16 -9.80
C VAL A 20 -3.35 5.20 -10.51
N ARG A 21 -2.39 4.74 -11.31
CA ARG A 21 -1.60 5.62 -12.17
C ARG A 21 -2.37 5.89 -13.46
N THR A 22 -2.51 7.15 -13.84
CA THR A 22 -3.14 7.57 -15.09
C THR A 22 -2.11 7.66 -16.21
N ASP A 23 -2.58 7.66 -17.46
CA ASP A 23 -1.73 7.79 -18.65
C ASP A 23 -1.22 9.23 -18.85
N GLU A 24 -1.80 10.20 -18.13
CA GLU A 24 -1.36 11.59 -18.15
C GLU A 24 -0.11 11.79 -17.27
N PRO A 25 0.82 12.67 -17.65
CA PRO A 25 2.07 12.87 -16.92
C PRO A 25 1.82 13.41 -15.50
N PHE A 26 0.88 14.34 -15.36
CA PHE A 26 0.55 15.03 -14.13
C PHE A 26 -0.95 15.02 -13.90
N GLY A 27 -1.35 15.25 -12.65
CA GLY A 27 -2.74 15.27 -12.24
C GLY A 27 -2.92 14.43 -10.98
N LEU A 28 -3.75 14.93 -10.07
CA LEU A 28 -4.00 14.27 -8.79
C LEU A 28 -5.46 14.45 -8.41
N GLU A 29 -6.20 13.35 -8.40
CA GLU A 29 -7.56 13.29 -7.90
C GLU A 29 -7.63 12.24 -6.79
N SER A 30 -8.36 12.56 -5.73
CA SER A 30 -8.58 11.60 -4.66
C SER A 30 -10.02 11.65 -4.17
N ARG A 31 -10.54 10.50 -3.78
CA ARG A 31 -11.93 10.34 -3.37
C ARG A 31 -12.05 9.35 -2.23
N LEU A 32 -12.69 9.78 -1.15
CA LEU A 32 -13.13 8.92 -0.06
C LEU A 32 -14.56 8.44 -0.33
N LYS A 33 -14.73 7.13 -0.46
CA LYS A 33 -16.02 6.43 -0.52
C LYS A 33 -16.27 5.78 0.83
N SER A 34 -17.17 6.37 1.61
CA SER A 34 -17.51 5.86 2.95
C SER A 34 -18.66 4.86 2.91
N GLY A 35 -18.69 3.94 3.88
CA GLY A 35 -19.84 3.04 4.08
C GLY A 35 -19.99 1.94 3.03
N ILE A 36 -18.87 1.44 2.49
CA ILE A 36 -18.85 0.30 1.57
C ILE A 36 -19.32 -0.96 2.29
N ALA A 37 -18.94 -1.10 3.56
CA ALA A 37 -19.50 -2.05 4.51
C ALA A 37 -19.37 -1.48 5.93
N THR A 38 -19.94 -2.16 6.92
CA THR A 38 -19.79 -1.79 8.33
C THR A 38 -18.32 -1.73 8.71
N GLY A 39 -17.84 -0.55 9.11
CA GLY A 39 -16.43 -0.34 9.48
C GLY A 39 -15.46 -0.35 8.29
N LEU A 40 -15.94 -0.15 7.05
CA LEU A 40 -15.13 -0.20 5.84
C LEU A 40 -15.39 0.99 4.90
N ASP A 41 -14.33 1.77 4.67
CA ASP A 41 -14.28 2.83 3.67
C ASP A 41 -13.23 2.49 2.59
N ALA A 42 -13.32 3.12 1.41
CA ALA A 42 -12.25 3.10 0.42
C ALA A 42 -11.78 4.52 0.08
N PHE A 43 -10.47 4.67 -0.06
CA PHE A 43 -9.81 5.88 -0.49
C PHE A 43 -9.10 5.61 -1.81
N GLU A 44 -9.61 6.20 -2.89
CA GLU A 44 -9.08 6.05 -4.24
C GLU A 44 -8.24 7.28 -4.59
N ILE A 45 -7.02 7.06 -5.07
CA ILE A 45 -6.09 8.10 -5.53
C ILE A 45 -5.77 7.82 -7.00
N HIS A 46 -6.13 8.75 -7.88
CA HIS A 46 -5.77 8.74 -9.29
C HIS A 46 -4.66 9.77 -9.49
N ALA A 47 -3.51 9.32 -9.96
CA ALA A 47 -2.32 10.15 -10.05
C ALA A 47 -1.62 9.98 -11.39
N GLY A 48 -1.14 11.09 -11.96
CA GLY A 48 -0.27 11.05 -13.13
C GLY A 48 0.93 10.14 -12.93
N TYR A 49 1.42 9.53 -14.01
CA TYR A 49 2.53 8.58 -13.91
C TYR A 49 3.84 9.23 -13.47
N MET A 50 4.01 10.55 -13.66
CA MET A 50 5.17 11.31 -13.17
C MET A 50 4.94 11.97 -11.80
N GLU A 51 3.72 11.88 -11.25
CA GLU A 51 3.34 12.59 -10.02
C GLU A 51 4.00 11.94 -8.78
N ARG A 52 4.63 12.77 -7.95
CA ARG A 52 5.16 12.33 -6.65
C ARG A 52 4.08 12.45 -5.59
N LEU A 53 3.64 11.30 -5.08
CA LEU A 53 2.58 11.24 -4.10
C LEU A 53 3.09 11.48 -2.68
N ASP A 54 2.43 12.40 -1.98
CA ASP A 54 2.52 12.57 -0.55
C ASP A 54 1.24 11.99 0.08
N ILE A 55 1.27 10.69 0.35
CA ILE A 55 0.09 9.97 0.84
C ILE A 55 -0.30 10.46 2.24
N GLU A 56 0.67 10.80 3.09
CA GLU A 56 0.40 11.32 4.44
C GLU A 56 -0.46 12.58 4.38
N THR A 57 -0.09 13.54 3.53
CA THR A 57 -0.86 14.78 3.36
C THR A 57 -2.26 14.50 2.80
N LEU A 58 -2.39 13.60 1.81
CA LEU A 58 -3.68 13.23 1.22
C LEU A 58 -4.63 12.60 2.23
N LEU A 59 -4.13 11.73 3.11
CA LEU A 59 -4.92 11.13 4.18
C LEU A 59 -5.42 12.19 5.18
N GLN A 60 -4.54 13.10 5.60
CA GLN A 60 -4.88 14.18 6.53
C GLN A 60 -5.95 15.13 5.94
N GLN A 61 -5.84 15.48 4.66
CA GLN A 61 -6.82 16.32 3.95
C GLN A 61 -8.22 15.69 3.92
N HIS A 62 -8.30 14.36 3.85
CA HIS A 62 -9.56 13.61 3.87
C HIS A 62 -10.02 13.22 5.28
N GLY A 63 -9.37 13.76 6.33
CA GLY A 63 -9.70 13.49 7.72
C GLY A 63 -9.43 12.06 8.17
N ILE A 64 -8.58 11.33 7.44
CA ILE A 64 -8.15 9.97 7.79
C ILE A 64 -6.99 10.11 8.77
N LYS A 65 -7.20 9.64 10.00
CA LYS A 65 -6.16 9.54 11.04
C LYS A 65 -5.80 8.09 11.21
N GLU A 66 -4.75 7.67 10.53
CA GLU A 66 -4.25 6.29 10.57
C GLU A 66 -3.59 5.99 11.91
N LYS A 67 -3.99 4.88 12.54
CA LYS A 67 -3.29 4.30 13.70
C LYS A 67 -2.14 3.40 13.24
N VAL A 68 -2.39 2.64 12.17
CA VAL A 68 -1.46 1.71 11.53
C VAL A 68 -1.80 1.62 10.05
N ILE A 69 -0.79 1.48 9.21
CA ILE A 69 -0.92 1.19 7.78
C ILE A 69 -0.30 -0.18 7.53
N PHE A 70 -1.11 -1.11 7.01
CA PHE A 70 -0.63 -2.39 6.51
C PHE A 70 -0.32 -2.28 5.04
N TYR A 71 0.87 -2.71 4.65
CA TYR A 71 1.25 -2.83 3.25
C TYR A 71 1.85 -4.21 2.99
N GLY A 72 1.50 -4.80 1.85
CA GLY A 72 2.05 -6.07 1.43
C GLY A 72 3.49 -5.91 0.94
N VAL A 73 4.37 -6.80 1.40
CA VAL A 73 5.72 -6.97 0.86
C VAL A 73 5.83 -8.40 0.36
N GLU A 74 6.33 -8.58 -0.84
CA GLU A 74 6.56 -9.90 -1.41
C GLU A 74 8.02 -10.29 -1.25
N ASP A 75 8.27 -11.48 -0.70
CA ASP A 75 9.59 -12.09 -0.67
C ASP A 75 9.63 -13.30 -1.59
N ILE A 76 10.57 -13.32 -2.53
CA ILE A 76 10.68 -14.34 -3.58
C ILE A 76 11.76 -15.34 -3.18
N SER A 77 11.36 -16.60 -2.98
CA SER A 77 12.27 -17.70 -2.64
C SER A 77 12.23 -18.74 -3.76
N THR A 78 13.38 -18.94 -4.43
CA THR A 78 13.47 -19.83 -5.59
C THR A 78 14.88 -20.41 -5.74
N PRO A 79 15.02 -21.68 -6.16
CA PRO A 79 16.31 -22.28 -6.49
C PRO A 79 16.83 -21.84 -7.87
N ASN A 80 15.98 -21.30 -8.75
CA ASN A 80 16.36 -20.94 -10.12
C ASN A 80 17.24 -19.68 -10.16
N PRO A 81 18.41 -19.72 -10.81
CA PRO A 81 19.35 -18.59 -10.84
C PRO A 81 18.79 -17.32 -11.51
N ILE A 82 17.93 -17.43 -12.52
CA ILE A 82 17.31 -16.29 -13.21
C ILE A 82 16.38 -15.54 -12.25
N TRP A 83 15.52 -16.28 -11.55
CA TRP A 83 14.59 -15.71 -10.58
C TRP A 83 15.29 -15.17 -9.34
N LYS A 84 16.42 -15.77 -8.94
CA LYS A 84 17.26 -15.26 -7.85
C LYS A 84 17.91 -13.91 -8.19
N LEU A 85 18.32 -13.71 -9.45
CA LEU A 85 18.82 -12.42 -9.93
C LEU A 85 17.69 -11.37 -9.90
N PHE A 86 16.51 -11.70 -10.43
CA PHE A 86 15.34 -10.82 -10.38
C PHE A 86 14.97 -10.42 -8.94
N ALA A 87 14.91 -11.39 -8.02
CA ALA A 87 14.64 -11.14 -6.61
C ALA A 87 15.68 -10.18 -5.99
N SER A 88 16.95 -10.31 -6.37
CA SER A 88 18.04 -9.44 -5.89
C SER A 88 17.88 -8.00 -6.39
N ILE A 89 17.57 -7.80 -7.67
CA ILE A 89 17.32 -6.48 -8.27
C ILE A 89 16.10 -5.82 -7.59
N LYS A 90 15.00 -6.58 -7.45
CA LYS A 90 13.76 -6.13 -6.79
C LYS A 90 14.04 -5.67 -5.36
N ARG A 91 14.87 -6.41 -4.61
CA ARG A 91 15.22 -6.08 -3.22
C ARG A 91 16.09 -4.82 -3.10
N GLN A 92 16.91 -4.51 -4.09
CA GLN A 92 17.76 -3.32 -4.10
C GLN A 92 17.03 -2.07 -4.58
N THR A 93 15.93 -2.23 -5.32
CA THR A 93 15.09 -1.13 -5.78
C THR A 93 14.33 -0.52 -4.60
N PRO A 94 14.17 0.82 -4.53
CA PRO A 94 13.39 1.46 -3.48
C PRO A 94 11.99 0.85 -3.39
N ASN A 95 11.57 0.49 -2.17
CA ASN A 95 10.24 -0.07 -1.97
C ASN A 95 9.16 1.02 -2.11
N PHE A 96 7.91 0.59 -2.34
CA PHE A 96 6.76 1.47 -2.49
C PHE A 96 6.60 2.50 -1.35
N VAL A 97 6.98 2.11 -0.13
CA VAL A 97 6.95 2.96 1.07
C VAL A 97 7.88 4.15 0.94
N GLN A 98 9.13 3.92 0.53
CA GLN A 98 10.12 4.98 0.34
C GLN A 98 9.72 5.89 -0.83
N PHE A 99 9.11 5.33 -1.88
CA PHE A 99 8.71 6.09 -3.05
C PHE A 99 7.54 7.06 -2.79
N ASN A 100 6.54 6.66 -2.00
CA ASN A 100 5.32 7.46 -1.75
C ASN A 100 5.29 8.16 -0.39
N LYS A 101 6.46 8.31 0.27
CA LYS A 101 6.62 9.02 1.56
C LYS A 101 5.56 8.67 2.61
N LEU A 102 5.35 7.37 2.84
CA LEU A 102 4.41 6.94 3.88
C LEU A 102 4.99 7.21 5.29
N PRO A 103 4.15 7.48 6.31
CA PRO A 103 4.60 7.82 7.65
C PRO A 103 5.29 6.61 8.32
N ALA A 104 6.61 6.69 8.46
CA ALA A 104 7.46 5.57 8.90
C ALA A 104 7.08 4.97 10.27
N SER A 105 6.55 5.79 11.19
CA SER A 105 6.20 5.36 12.55
C SER A 105 4.92 4.51 12.63
N ARG A 106 4.09 4.50 11.58
CA ARG A 106 2.79 3.82 11.56
C ARG A 106 2.73 2.66 10.57
N LEU A 107 3.84 2.34 9.90
CA LEU A 107 3.89 1.31 8.87
C LEU A 107 4.20 -0.07 9.46
N GLN A 108 3.35 -1.04 9.14
CA GLN A 108 3.59 -2.45 9.40
C GLN A 108 3.57 -3.22 8.07
N GLY A 109 4.72 -3.78 7.70
CA GLY A 109 4.84 -4.60 6.51
C GLY A 109 4.31 -6.00 6.76
N VAL A 110 3.36 -6.44 5.94
CA VAL A 110 2.88 -7.83 5.92
C VAL A 110 3.63 -8.55 4.81
N VAL A 111 4.54 -9.44 5.20
CA VAL A 111 5.36 -10.19 4.24
C VAL A 111 4.62 -11.44 3.78
N THR A 112 4.45 -11.57 2.46
CA THR A 112 3.95 -12.79 1.81
C THR A 112 5.12 -13.45 1.10
N ARG A 113 5.45 -14.68 1.50
CA ARG A 113 6.47 -15.48 0.83
C ARG A 113 5.88 -16.15 -0.39
N VAL A 114 6.48 -15.91 -1.55
CA VAL A 114 6.14 -16.59 -2.80
C VAL A 114 7.24 -17.62 -3.07
N GLU A 115 6.85 -18.88 -3.12
CA GLU A 115 7.74 -20.00 -3.45
C GLU A 115 7.53 -20.38 -4.91
N MET A 116 8.62 -20.43 -5.67
CA MET A 116 8.65 -20.82 -7.10
C MET A 116 9.77 -21.80 -7.38
#